data_AF-A0A246E307-F1
#
_entry.id   AF-A0A246E307-F1
#
_cell.length_a   1.000
_cell.length_b   1.000
_cell.length_c   1.000
_cell.angle_alpha   90.00
_cell.angle_beta   90.00
_cell.angle_gamma   90.00
#
_symmetry.space_group_name_H-M   'P 1'
#
loop_
_entity.id
_entity.type
_entity.pdbx_description
1 polymer ?
#
loop_
_entity_poly.entity_id
_entity_poly.type
_entity_poly.pdbx_seq_one_letter_code
_entity_poly.pdbx_strand_id
1 'polypeptide(L)'
;MTTLPFRDRPLSGDELEALRLVLSTYRDGSGQNQTKAGSMPGFRDFERGLASIIGGTAAENKGVFDVLRLADEGPSYGVSCKMAAFAPAAREAAFVELSNAAAKFRTHLVDRQINWVTEPGLAGPALVQLVTSWHEADAQTHGLSLQASKYAVLSRSANWQEFQLSAFPLDLYGFNPIGDIEWESTKTRIDGFVDVEGRRHLLWQWYPNSGGQLKWWPPLAWADWATPRFTLEEPPLVQPTQRAREYFPTLWPAGFTEA
;
A
#
# COMPACT_ATOMS: atom_id res chain seq x y z
N MET A 1 -19.96 -15.46 14.63
CA MET A 1 -19.40 -14.55 13.61
C MET A 1 -17.90 -14.51 13.80
N THR A 2 -17.14 -14.99 12.81
CA THR A 2 -15.69 -14.96 12.82
C THR A 2 -15.20 -13.53 12.52
N THR A 3 -14.33 -12.98 13.37
CA THR A 3 -13.74 -11.65 13.13
C THR A 3 -12.56 -11.77 12.16
N LEU A 4 -12.60 -10.98 11.08
CA LEU A 4 -11.59 -11.02 10.03
C LEU A 4 -10.48 -9.98 10.27
N PRO A 5 -9.20 -10.33 10.07
CA PRO A 5 -8.09 -9.40 10.15
C PRO A 5 -8.23 -8.27 9.12
N PHE A 6 -7.73 -7.07 9.44
CA PHE A 6 -7.89 -5.81 8.69
C PHE A 6 -9.32 -5.25 8.65
N ARG A 7 -10.34 -6.09 8.44
CA ARG A 7 -11.75 -5.66 8.39
C ARG A 7 -12.27 -5.27 9.78
N ASP A 8 -12.18 -6.22 10.72
CA ASP A 8 -12.84 -6.12 12.02
C ASP A 8 -11.84 -5.86 13.16
N ARG A 9 -10.57 -6.19 12.95
CA ARG A 9 -9.52 -6.14 13.98
C ARG A 9 -8.11 -6.05 13.37
N PRO A 10 -7.11 -5.64 14.17
CA PRO A 10 -5.70 -5.83 13.83
C PRO A 10 -5.34 -7.31 13.62
N LEU A 11 -4.18 -7.54 13.01
CA LEU A 11 -3.55 -8.86 13.04
C LEU A 11 -3.33 -9.28 14.49
N SER A 12 -3.60 -10.55 14.81
CA SER A 12 -3.19 -11.14 16.08
C SER A 12 -1.66 -11.24 16.16
N GLY A 13 -1.12 -11.53 17.34
CA GLY A 13 0.32 -11.78 17.50
C GLY A 13 0.82 -12.91 16.58
N ASP A 14 0.07 -14.00 16.49
CA ASP A 14 0.41 -15.15 15.65
C ASP A 14 0.32 -14.82 14.15
N GLU A 15 -0.70 -14.07 13.74
CA GLU A 15 -0.85 -13.62 12.34
C GLU A 15 0.27 -12.66 11.93
N LEU A 16 0.66 -11.75 12.84
CA LEU A 16 1.79 -10.85 12.61
C LEU A 16 3.12 -11.60 12.53
N GLU A 17 3.34 -12.57 13.42
CA GLU A 17 4.56 -13.40 13.39
C GLU A 17 4.61 -14.25 12.12
N ALA A 18 3.49 -14.84 11.72
CA ALA A 18 3.39 -15.57 10.45
C ALA A 18 3.68 -14.65 9.25
N LEU A 19 3.10 -13.43 9.21
CA LEU A 19 3.42 -12.46 8.16
C LEU A 19 4.92 -12.13 8.14
N ARG A 20 5.52 -11.87 9.31
CA ARG A 20 6.94 -11.57 9.45
C ARG A 20 7.80 -12.68 8.89
N LEU A 21 7.50 -13.94 9.20
CA LEU A 21 8.23 -15.10 8.67
C LEU A 21 8.01 -15.28 7.17
N VAL A 22 6.78 -15.10 6.67
CA VAL A 22 6.49 -15.14 5.22
C VAL A 22 7.30 -14.07 4.48
N LEU A 23 7.32 -12.84 4.97
CA LEU A 23 8.14 -11.77 4.39
C LEU A 23 9.65 -12.05 4.49
N SER A 24 10.08 -12.77 5.53
CA SER A 24 11.46 -13.17 5.71
C SER A 24 11.93 -14.17 4.65
N THR A 25 11.04 -14.98 4.06
CA THR A 25 11.40 -15.91 2.97
C THR A 25 12.02 -15.22 1.75
N TYR A 26 11.72 -13.93 1.54
CA TYR A 26 12.28 -13.13 0.45
C TYR A 26 13.68 -12.59 0.75
N ARG A 27 14.24 -12.87 1.93
CA ARG A 27 15.64 -12.56 2.28
C ARG A 27 16.65 -13.61 1.82
N ASP A 28 16.19 -14.65 1.12
CA ASP A 28 17.02 -15.78 0.69
C ASP A 28 17.66 -15.62 -0.71
N GLY A 29 17.64 -14.41 -1.27
CA GLY A 29 18.04 -14.09 -2.64
C GLY A 29 16.86 -13.89 -3.60
N SER A 30 15.65 -14.37 -3.26
CA SER A 30 14.49 -14.30 -4.16
C SER A 30 13.68 -12.99 -4.10
N GLY A 31 13.90 -12.14 -3.09
CA GLY A 31 13.16 -10.89 -2.93
C GLY A 31 13.37 -9.89 -4.05
N GLN A 32 12.31 -9.15 -4.37
CA GLN A 32 12.30 -8.17 -5.46
C GLN A 32 13.34 -7.05 -5.27
N ASN A 33 13.62 -6.64 -4.02
CA ASN A 33 14.55 -5.55 -3.74
C ASN A 33 15.93 -6.07 -3.40
N GLN A 34 16.94 -5.64 -4.17
CA GLN A 34 18.33 -5.93 -3.88
C GLN A 34 18.94 -4.76 -3.13
N THR A 35 19.42 -5.02 -1.92
CA THR A 35 19.90 -3.99 -0.99
C THR A 35 21.29 -4.34 -0.45
N LYS A 36 21.90 -3.42 0.31
CA LYS A 36 23.15 -3.71 1.04
C LYS A 36 22.98 -4.79 2.12
N ALA A 37 21.75 -5.04 2.58
CA ALA A 37 21.42 -6.06 3.57
C ALA A 37 20.99 -7.40 2.94
N GLY A 38 21.20 -7.57 1.63
CA GLY A 38 20.74 -8.72 0.86
C GLY A 38 19.43 -8.44 0.12
N SER A 39 18.80 -9.52 -0.37
CA SER A 39 17.47 -9.43 -0.96
C SER A 39 16.43 -9.10 0.11
N MET A 40 15.39 -8.38 -0.28
CA MET A 40 14.32 -7.94 0.60
C MET A 40 12.99 -8.04 -0.14
N PRO A 41 11.87 -8.22 0.57
CA PRO A 41 10.55 -8.22 -0.07
C PRO A 41 10.31 -6.88 -0.78
N GLY A 42 9.69 -6.94 -1.95
CA GLY A 42 9.06 -5.79 -2.60
C GLY A 42 7.57 -5.71 -2.39
N PHE A 43 6.93 -4.79 -3.12
CA PHE A 43 5.50 -4.55 -2.99
C PHE A 43 4.69 -5.81 -3.33
N ARG A 44 5.07 -6.56 -4.39
CA ARG A 44 4.38 -7.81 -4.75
C ARG A 44 4.57 -8.91 -3.72
N ASP A 45 5.77 -8.99 -3.15
CA ASP A 45 6.09 -9.97 -2.12
C ASP A 45 5.26 -9.69 -0.85
N PHE A 46 5.06 -8.41 -0.53
CA PHE A 46 4.17 -7.97 0.53
C PHE A 46 2.70 -8.29 0.24
N GLU A 47 2.20 -8.00 -0.96
CA GLU A 47 0.81 -8.32 -1.37
C GLU A 47 0.52 -9.81 -1.22
N ARG A 48 1.39 -10.67 -1.74
CA ARG A 48 1.28 -12.14 -1.63
C ARG A 48 1.35 -12.60 -0.18
N GLY A 49 2.31 -12.06 0.57
CA GLY A 49 2.48 -12.40 1.97
C GLY A 49 1.28 -12.01 2.81
N LEU A 50 0.73 -10.82 2.59
CA LEU A 50 -0.47 -10.40 3.31
C LEU A 50 -1.68 -11.24 2.92
N ALA A 51 -1.87 -11.51 1.63
CA ALA A 51 -2.96 -12.35 1.14
C ALA A 51 -2.95 -13.74 1.80
N SER A 52 -1.78 -14.39 1.91
CA SER A 52 -1.70 -15.72 2.52
C SER A 52 -2.06 -15.73 4.00
N ILE A 53 -1.79 -14.65 4.73
CA ILE A 53 -2.11 -14.53 6.16
C ILE A 53 -3.59 -14.23 6.39
N ILE A 54 -4.18 -13.31 5.64
CA ILE A 54 -5.58 -12.94 5.84
C ILE A 54 -6.57 -13.89 5.14
N GLY A 55 -6.07 -14.93 4.46
CA GLY A 55 -6.85 -15.84 3.61
C GLY A 55 -7.37 -15.17 2.33
N GLY A 56 -6.74 -14.10 1.89
CA GLY A 56 -7.10 -13.38 0.67
C GLY A 56 -6.47 -13.97 -0.58
N THR A 57 -6.71 -13.30 -1.71
CA THR A 57 -6.03 -13.55 -2.98
C THR A 57 -5.33 -12.27 -3.41
N ALA A 58 -4.03 -12.35 -3.69
CA ALA A 58 -3.30 -11.24 -4.29
C ALA A 58 -3.72 -11.12 -5.77
N ALA A 59 -4.08 -9.92 -6.21
CA ALA A 59 -4.55 -9.68 -7.57
C ALA A 59 -3.42 -9.79 -8.61
N GLU A 60 -2.17 -9.55 -8.19
CA GLU A 60 -0.94 -9.61 -9.00
C GLU A 60 -1.00 -8.81 -10.32
N ASN A 61 -1.82 -7.76 -10.34
CA ASN A 61 -2.08 -6.94 -11.51
C ASN A 61 -1.99 -5.45 -11.15
N LYS A 62 -2.40 -4.55 -12.07
CA LYS A 62 -2.43 -3.10 -11.82
C LYS A 62 -3.77 -2.64 -11.24
N GLY A 63 -4.41 -3.50 -10.46
CA GLY A 63 -5.68 -3.26 -9.80
C GLY A 63 -5.58 -2.15 -8.75
N VAL A 64 -6.72 -1.74 -8.22
CA VAL A 64 -6.76 -0.72 -7.15
C VAL A 64 -6.61 -1.41 -5.81
N PHE A 65 -7.29 -2.55 -5.64
CA PHE A 65 -7.06 -3.48 -4.55
C PHE A 65 -6.01 -4.52 -4.92
N ASP A 66 -4.96 -4.59 -4.10
CA ASP A 66 -3.86 -5.53 -4.33
C ASP A 66 -4.16 -6.90 -3.70
N VAL A 67 -4.98 -6.94 -2.65
CA VAL A 67 -5.48 -8.16 -2.02
C VAL A 67 -7.00 -8.12 -1.88
N LEU A 68 -7.66 -9.21 -2.25
CA LEU A 68 -9.10 -9.41 -2.12
C LEU A 68 -9.39 -10.49 -1.08
N ARG A 69 -10.28 -10.22 -0.11
CA ARG A 69 -10.76 -11.22 0.84
C ARG A 69 -12.28 -11.35 0.73
N LEU A 70 -12.70 -12.44 0.12
CA LEU A 70 -14.11 -12.84 0.06
C LEU A 70 -14.50 -13.45 1.40
N ALA A 71 -15.55 -12.92 2.01
CA ALA A 71 -16.04 -13.38 3.30
C ALA A 71 -17.20 -14.36 3.12
N ASP A 72 -17.17 -15.48 3.84
CA ASP A 72 -18.31 -16.41 3.87
C ASP A 72 -19.51 -15.80 4.62
N GLU A 73 -19.23 -14.98 5.64
CA GLU A 73 -20.20 -14.21 6.41
C GLU A 73 -19.82 -12.72 6.45
N GLY A 74 -20.81 -11.86 6.20
CA GLY A 74 -20.64 -10.41 6.19
C GLY A 74 -19.97 -9.88 4.91
N PRO A 75 -19.53 -8.62 4.90
CA PRO A 75 -19.01 -8.00 3.69
C PRO A 75 -17.59 -8.50 3.35
N SER A 76 -17.40 -8.86 2.09
CA SER A 76 -16.08 -8.99 1.45
C SER A 76 -15.38 -7.64 1.41
N TYR A 77 -14.05 -7.64 1.39
CA TYR A 77 -13.25 -6.41 1.43
C TYR A 77 -11.96 -6.55 0.63
N GLY A 78 -11.41 -5.40 0.24
CA GLY A 78 -10.12 -5.27 -0.41
C GLY A 78 -9.09 -4.61 0.50
N VAL A 79 -7.82 -4.86 0.21
CA VAL A 79 -6.69 -4.20 0.85
C VAL A 79 -5.76 -3.63 -0.21
N SER A 80 -5.58 -2.32 -0.17
CA SER A 80 -4.65 -1.59 -1.03
C SER A 80 -3.29 -1.53 -0.33
N CYS A 81 -2.35 -2.35 -0.78
CA CYS A 81 -1.03 -2.53 -0.19
C CYS A 81 -0.07 -1.45 -0.68
N LYS A 82 0.70 -0.88 0.24
CA LYS A 82 1.66 0.18 -0.04
C LYS A 82 2.95 -0.12 0.72
N MET A 83 4.06 -0.11 0.01
CA MET A 83 5.38 -0.24 0.60
C MET A 83 6.14 1.08 0.46
N ALA A 84 6.65 1.61 1.57
CA ALA A 84 7.24 2.94 1.60
C ALA A 84 8.42 3.00 2.57
N ALA A 85 9.29 4.00 2.40
CA ALA A 85 10.22 4.37 3.45
C ALA A 85 9.45 5.06 4.60
N PHE A 86 9.96 4.95 5.83
CA PHE A 86 9.47 5.79 6.93
C PHE A 86 9.52 7.26 6.52
N ALA A 87 8.43 7.98 6.81
CA ALA A 87 8.45 9.43 6.70
C ALA A 87 9.46 10.02 7.71
N PRO A 88 9.99 11.23 7.45
CA PRO A 88 10.77 11.95 8.45
C PRO A 88 9.99 12.06 9.76
N ALA A 89 10.66 11.77 10.89
CA ALA A 89 10.00 11.70 12.22
C ALA A 89 9.19 12.97 12.55
N ALA A 90 9.70 14.15 12.18
CA ALA A 90 9.03 15.43 12.38
C ALA A 90 7.66 15.59 11.67
N ARG A 91 7.32 14.70 10.72
CA ARG A 91 6.00 14.71 10.08
C ARG A 91 4.93 14.00 10.90
N GLU A 92 5.32 13.02 11.71
CA GLU A 92 4.40 12.15 12.46
C GLU A 92 3.33 11.50 11.55
N ALA A 93 3.74 11.13 10.33
CA ALA A 93 2.87 10.63 9.28
C ALA A 93 3.42 9.34 8.68
N ALA A 94 2.56 8.53 8.08
CA ALA A 94 3.00 7.56 7.08
C ALA A 94 3.25 8.26 5.74
N PHE A 95 3.97 7.60 4.85
CA PHE A 95 4.16 8.04 3.47
C PHE A 95 3.51 7.02 2.52
N VAL A 96 2.62 7.49 1.66
CA VAL A 96 1.90 6.64 0.71
C VAL A 96 1.96 7.26 -0.69
N GLU A 97 2.57 6.56 -1.65
CA GLU A 97 2.37 6.86 -3.08
C GLU A 97 1.10 6.13 -3.55
N LEU A 98 -0.01 6.85 -3.68
CA LEU A 98 -1.30 6.26 -4.01
C LEU A 98 -1.40 5.86 -5.47
N SER A 99 -0.88 6.70 -6.37
CA SER A 99 -0.91 6.43 -7.80
C SER A 99 0.14 7.22 -8.56
N ASN A 100 0.59 6.66 -9.68
CA ASN A 100 1.47 7.28 -10.66
C ASN A 100 0.83 7.31 -12.07
N ALA A 101 -0.50 7.31 -12.15
CA ALA A 101 -1.24 7.30 -13.41
C ALA A 101 -1.29 8.69 -14.09
N ALA A 102 -0.12 9.21 -14.48
CA ALA A 102 0.04 10.56 -15.02
C ALA A 102 -0.96 10.91 -16.14
N ALA A 103 -1.14 10.01 -17.10
CA ALA A 103 -2.07 10.21 -18.22
C ALA A 103 -3.51 10.37 -17.72
N LYS A 104 -3.96 9.51 -16.78
CA LYS A 104 -5.32 9.59 -16.23
C LYS A 104 -5.55 10.90 -15.48
N PHE A 105 -4.61 11.31 -14.64
CA PHE A 105 -4.70 12.60 -13.93
C PHE A 105 -4.75 13.78 -14.88
N ARG A 106 -3.85 13.80 -15.89
CA ARG A 106 -3.81 14.88 -16.88
C ARG A 106 -5.12 14.97 -17.67
N THR A 107 -5.61 13.85 -18.21
CA THR A 107 -6.88 13.81 -18.94
C THR A 107 -8.03 14.30 -18.05
N HIS A 108 -8.10 13.83 -16.80
CA HIS A 108 -9.17 14.20 -15.88
C HIS A 108 -9.26 15.71 -15.61
N LEU A 109 -8.11 16.40 -15.48
CA LEU A 109 -8.06 17.85 -15.30
C LEU A 109 -8.34 18.61 -16.61
N VAL A 110 -7.81 18.14 -17.74
CA VAL A 110 -8.02 18.76 -19.06
C VAL A 110 -9.49 18.72 -19.46
N ASP A 111 -10.17 17.59 -19.26
CA ASP A 111 -11.60 17.41 -19.57
C ASP A 111 -12.49 18.36 -18.74
N ARG A 112 -12.00 18.77 -17.57
CA ARG A 112 -12.67 19.75 -16.68
C ARG A 112 -12.18 21.18 -16.91
N GLN A 113 -11.26 21.39 -17.84
CA GLN A 113 -10.63 22.68 -18.13
C GLN A 113 -9.94 23.32 -16.91
N ILE A 114 -9.46 22.48 -15.97
CA ILE A 114 -8.80 22.95 -14.74
C ILE A 114 -7.31 23.14 -15.01
N ASN A 115 -6.81 24.36 -14.78
CA ASN A 115 -5.37 24.63 -14.76
C ASN A 115 -4.84 24.51 -13.33
N TRP A 116 -4.21 23.38 -13.03
CA TRP A 116 -3.69 23.08 -11.69
C TRP A 116 -2.69 24.10 -11.13
N VAL A 117 -2.01 24.88 -11.99
CA VAL A 117 -1.06 25.90 -11.54
C VAL A 117 -1.79 27.09 -10.95
N THR A 118 -2.87 27.52 -11.59
CA THR A 118 -3.64 28.73 -11.23
C THR A 118 -4.87 28.41 -10.39
N GLU A 119 -5.34 27.16 -10.41
CA GLU A 119 -6.57 26.69 -9.77
C GLU A 119 -6.31 25.45 -8.90
N PRO A 120 -5.33 25.47 -7.96
CA PRO A 120 -5.03 24.31 -7.12
C PRO A 120 -6.23 23.88 -6.28
N GLY A 121 -7.08 24.82 -5.85
CA GLY A 121 -8.33 24.55 -5.12
C GLY A 121 -9.40 23.81 -5.93
N LEU A 122 -9.31 23.76 -7.26
CA LEU A 122 -10.16 22.92 -8.11
C LEU A 122 -9.45 21.61 -8.48
N ALA A 123 -8.15 21.69 -8.75
CA ALA A 123 -7.35 20.53 -9.16
C ALA A 123 -7.19 19.51 -8.04
N GLY A 124 -6.85 19.93 -6.82
CA GLY A 124 -6.70 19.04 -5.66
C GLY A 124 -7.93 18.16 -5.42
N PRO A 125 -9.14 18.74 -5.26
CA PRO A 125 -10.36 17.97 -5.12
C PRO A 125 -10.64 17.02 -6.29
N ALA A 126 -10.41 17.47 -7.53
CA ALA A 126 -10.61 16.62 -8.71
C ALA A 126 -9.66 15.41 -8.72
N LEU A 127 -8.41 15.57 -8.30
CA LEU A 127 -7.44 14.48 -8.19
C LEU A 127 -7.84 13.46 -7.12
N VAL A 128 -8.27 13.94 -5.94
CA VAL A 128 -8.77 13.08 -4.85
C VAL A 128 -10.03 12.34 -5.31
N GLN A 129 -10.99 13.04 -5.91
CA GLN A 129 -12.21 12.43 -6.45
C GLN A 129 -11.89 11.33 -7.47
N LEU A 130 -10.92 11.56 -8.37
CA LEU A 130 -10.51 10.57 -9.36
C LEU A 130 -10.00 9.28 -8.71
N VAL A 131 -9.09 9.36 -7.72
CA VAL A 131 -8.56 8.16 -7.07
C VAL A 131 -9.60 7.44 -6.20
N THR A 132 -10.53 8.19 -5.58
CA THR A 132 -11.66 7.61 -4.85
C THR A 132 -12.56 6.82 -5.81
N SER A 133 -12.90 7.39 -6.97
CA SER A 133 -13.73 6.71 -7.98
C SER A 133 -13.13 5.41 -8.51
N TRP A 134 -11.80 5.27 -8.50
CA TRP A 134 -11.16 4.01 -8.87
C TRP A 134 -11.43 2.92 -7.84
N HIS A 135 -11.34 3.23 -6.54
CA HIS A 135 -11.68 2.28 -5.48
C HIS A 135 -13.17 1.91 -5.53
N GLU A 136 -14.05 2.88 -5.77
CA GLU A 136 -15.50 2.64 -5.94
C GLU A 136 -15.78 1.70 -7.11
N ALA A 137 -15.20 1.94 -8.27
CA ALA A 137 -15.38 1.11 -9.45
C ALA A 137 -14.82 -0.31 -9.25
N ASP A 138 -13.65 -0.44 -8.62
CA ASP A 138 -13.01 -1.74 -8.35
C ASP A 138 -13.80 -2.53 -7.30
N ALA A 139 -14.25 -1.86 -6.23
CA ALA A 139 -15.12 -2.45 -5.23
C ALA A 139 -16.45 -2.94 -5.83
N GLN A 140 -17.07 -2.15 -6.72
CA GLN A 140 -18.28 -2.57 -7.43
C GLN A 140 -18.01 -3.79 -8.32
N THR A 141 -16.90 -3.81 -9.05
CA THR A 141 -16.50 -4.92 -9.93
C THR A 141 -16.33 -6.23 -9.16
N HIS A 142 -15.79 -6.15 -7.95
CA HIS A 142 -15.48 -7.32 -7.12
C HIS A 142 -16.50 -7.60 -6.01
N GLY A 143 -17.57 -6.81 -5.89
CA GLY A 143 -18.57 -6.96 -4.84
C GLY A 143 -18.02 -6.71 -3.42
N LEU A 144 -17.09 -5.77 -3.28
CA LEU A 144 -16.43 -5.44 -2.01
C LEU A 144 -17.14 -4.30 -1.29
N SER A 145 -17.08 -4.29 0.04
CA SER A 145 -17.46 -3.14 0.84
C SER A 145 -16.28 -2.20 1.02
N LEU A 146 -16.41 -0.96 0.54
CA LEU A 146 -15.39 0.08 0.74
C LEU A 146 -15.16 0.39 2.22
N GLN A 147 -16.23 0.44 3.03
CA GLN A 147 -16.13 0.72 4.47
C GLN A 147 -15.33 -0.36 5.22
N ALA A 148 -15.41 -1.61 4.74
CA ALA A 148 -14.69 -2.76 5.27
C ALA A 148 -13.24 -2.84 4.75
N SER A 149 -12.91 -2.10 3.70
CA SER A 149 -11.64 -2.17 2.99
C SER A 149 -10.64 -1.15 3.56
N LYS A 150 -9.34 -1.42 3.38
CA LYS A 150 -8.26 -0.66 4.05
C LYS A 150 -7.06 -0.41 3.14
N TYR A 151 -6.28 0.62 3.44
CA TYR A 151 -4.87 0.67 3.05
C TYR A 151 -4.03 -0.12 4.05
N ALA A 152 -3.13 -0.96 3.55
CA ALA A 152 -2.07 -1.60 4.33
C ALA A 152 -0.72 -0.99 3.97
N VAL A 153 -0.11 -0.25 4.89
CA VAL A 153 1.15 0.45 4.65
C VAL A 153 2.28 -0.25 5.38
N LEU A 154 3.13 -0.96 4.64
CA LEU A 154 4.38 -1.53 5.12
C LEU A 154 5.51 -0.50 4.96
N SER A 155 5.77 0.23 6.04
CA SER A 155 6.86 1.20 6.10
C SER A 155 8.17 0.52 6.48
N ARG A 156 9.30 1.01 5.95
CA ARG A 156 10.63 0.47 6.23
C ARG A 156 11.68 1.54 6.50
N SER A 157 12.72 1.19 7.25
CA SER A 157 13.89 2.03 7.43
C SER A 157 14.71 2.13 6.13
N ALA A 158 15.55 3.17 6.03
CA ALA A 158 16.41 3.37 4.87
C ALA A 158 17.44 2.23 4.70
N ASN A 159 17.86 1.62 5.80
CA ASN A 159 18.79 0.49 5.83
C ASN A 159 18.09 -0.89 5.80
N TRP A 160 16.76 -0.95 5.64
CA TRP A 160 15.98 -2.19 5.53
C TRP A 160 16.04 -3.11 6.76
N GLN A 161 16.44 -2.60 7.93
CA GLN A 161 16.48 -3.38 9.16
C GLN A 161 15.13 -3.42 9.87
N GLU A 162 14.39 -2.31 9.85
CA GLU A 162 13.12 -2.18 10.57
C GLU A 162 11.95 -1.99 9.61
N PHE A 163 10.84 -2.60 9.97
CA PHE A 163 9.56 -2.51 9.28
C PHE A 163 8.45 -2.17 10.27
N GLN A 164 7.38 -1.57 9.78
CA GLN A 164 6.15 -1.33 10.54
C GLN A 164 4.96 -1.47 9.61
N LEU A 165 3.93 -2.18 10.05
CA LEU A 165 2.67 -2.29 9.32
C LEU A 165 1.63 -1.38 9.98
N SER A 166 0.98 -0.56 9.17
CA SER A 166 -0.14 0.30 9.61
C SER A 166 -1.33 0.10 8.71
N ALA A 167 -2.53 0.08 9.30
CA ALA A 167 -3.78 0.04 8.56
C ALA A 167 -4.48 1.40 8.64
N PHE A 168 -4.90 1.90 7.49
CA PHE A 168 -5.70 3.11 7.38
C PHE A 168 -7.01 2.78 6.67
N PRO A 169 -8.11 3.46 6.98
CA PRO A 169 -9.33 3.34 6.21
C PRO A 169 -9.15 3.93 4.81
N LEU A 170 -10.00 3.48 3.88
CA LEU A 170 -9.97 3.98 2.50
C LEU A 170 -10.65 5.33 2.32
N ASP A 171 -11.60 5.66 3.20
CA ASP A 171 -12.02 7.05 3.28
C ASP A 171 -10.78 7.80 3.75
N LEU A 172 -10.31 8.74 2.94
CA LEU A 172 -9.02 9.43 3.13
C LEU A 172 -9.13 10.46 4.27
N TYR A 173 -9.79 10.05 5.35
CA TYR A 173 -10.46 10.79 6.42
C TYR A 173 -11.49 11.77 5.88
N GLY A 174 -12.55 12.01 6.67
CA GLY A 174 -13.72 12.81 6.32
C GLY A 174 -13.48 14.29 6.02
N PHE A 175 -12.27 14.67 5.60
CA PHE A 175 -11.96 15.96 5.01
C PHE A 175 -12.69 16.06 3.67
N ASN A 176 -13.59 17.01 3.57
CA ASN A 176 -14.09 17.49 2.31
C ASN A 176 -12.93 18.12 1.55
N PRO A 177 -12.48 17.55 0.41
CA PRO A 177 -11.34 18.08 -0.32
C PRO A 177 -11.52 19.53 -0.75
N ILE A 178 -12.76 20.01 -0.91
CA ILE A 178 -13.08 21.37 -1.36
C ILE A 178 -13.00 22.39 -0.20
N GLY A 179 -13.34 21.99 1.02
CA GLY A 179 -13.54 22.91 2.15
C GLY A 179 -12.51 22.80 3.27
N ASP A 180 -12.01 21.59 3.53
CA ASP A 180 -11.18 21.32 4.70
C ASP A 180 -9.68 21.26 4.36
N ILE A 181 -9.34 21.30 3.07
CA ILE A 181 -7.97 21.22 2.57
C ILE A 181 -7.58 22.54 1.91
N GLU A 182 -6.51 23.15 2.41
CA GLU A 182 -5.87 24.31 1.79
C GLU A 182 -4.96 23.82 0.66
N TRP A 183 -5.30 24.13 -0.58
CA TRP A 183 -4.55 23.70 -1.76
C TRP A 183 -3.64 24.80 -2.30
N GLU A 184 -2.37 24.48 -2.47
CA GLU A 184 -1.35 25.39 -2.99
C GLU A 184 -0.62 24.78 -4.19
N SER A 185 -0.22 25.62 -5.13
CA SER A 185 0.66 25.22 -6.24
C SER A 185 2.04 25.84 -6.07
N THR A 186 3.08 25.02 -6.21
CA THR A 186 4.48 25.49 -6.25
C THR A 186 4.97 25.66 -7.69
N LYS A 187 4.07 25.68 -8.69
CA LYS A 187 4.34 25.57 -10.14
C LYS A 187 5.01 24.26 -10.60
N THR A 188 5.45 23.42 -9.66
CA THR A 188 6.05 22.11 -9.94
C THR A 188 5.24 20.96 -9.34
N ARG A 189 4.41 21.24 -8.35
CA ARG A 189 3.46 20.32 -7.72
C ARG A 189 2.27 21.07 -7.13
N ILE A 190 1.24 20.32 -6.77
CA ILE A 190 0.19 20.76 -5.85
C ILE A 190 0.47 20.15 -4.48
N ASP A 191 0.35 20.96 -3.44
CA ASP A 191 0.36 20.53 -2.05
C ASP A 191 -1.03 20.80 -1.45
N GLY A 192 -1.52 19.88 -0.62
CA GLY A 192 -2.78 20.03 0.12
C GLY A 192 -2.52 19.93 1.62
N PHE A 193 -2.93 20.94 2.36
CA PHE A 193 -2.69 21.06 3.79
C PHE A 193 -3.99 21.00 4.59
N VAL A 194 -3.93 20.40 5.77
CA VAL A 194 -5.03 20.37 6.75
C VAL A 194 -4.49 20.84 8.10
N ASP A 195 -5.36 21.36 8.95
CA ASP A 195 -5.02 21.60 10.35
C ASP A 195 -5.23 20.30 11.15
N VAL A 196 -4.16 19.83 11.81
CA VAL A 196 -4.22 18.72 12.76
C VAL A 196 -3.71 19.24 14.10
N GLU A 197 -4.64 19.41 15.05
CA GLU A 197 -4.34 19.86 16.41
C GLU A 197 -3.60 21.21 16.45
N GLY A 198 -4.00 22.16 15.59
CA GLY A 198 -3.40 23.49 15.48
C GLY A 198 -2.10 23.52 14.67
N ARG A 199 -1.71 22.40 14.05
CA ARG A 199 -0.53 22.29 13.20
C ARG A 199 -0.94 22.13 11.74
N ARG A 200 -0.40 23.01 10.89
CA ARG A 200 -0.49 22.86 9.44
C ARG A 200 0.25 21.60 8.97
N HIS A 201 -0.52 20.60 8.58
CA HIS A 201 -0.05 19.30 8.16
C HIS A 201 -0.14 19.14 6.65
N LEU A 202 0.96 18.75 6.01
CA LEU A 202 0.96 18.42 4.58
C LEU A 202 0.34 17.03 4.38
N LEU A 203 -0.89 16.99 3.88
CA LEU A 203 -1.64 15.75 3.68
C LEU A 203 -1.49 15.19 2.26
N TRP A 204 -1.47 16.07 1.26
CA TRP A 204 -1.47 15.68 -0.15
C TRP A 204 -0.31 16.31 -0.90
N GLN A 205 0.26 15.56 -1.84
CA GLN A 205 1.15 16.12 -2.85
C GLN A 205 0.90 15.47 -4.20
N TRP A 206 0.81 16.27 -5.26
CA TRP A 206 0.72 15.77 -6.62
C TRP A 206 1.81 16.36 -7.50
N TYR A 207 2.59 15.50 -8.15
CA TYR A 207 3.72 15.88 -9.00
C TYR A 207 3.39 15.63 -10.49
N PRO A 208 2.74 16.59 -11.18
CA PRO A 208 2.29 16.43 -12.57
C PRO A 208 3.42 16.07 -13.54
N ASN A 209 4.58 16.70 -13.35
CA ASN A 209 5.73 16.59 -14.26
C ASN A 209 6.72 15.49 -13.85
N SER A 210 6.46 14.76 -12.77
CA SER A 210 7.33 13.68 -12.27
C SER A 210 6.53 12.39 -12.16
N GLY A 211 6.15 11.83 -13.32
CA GLY A 211 5.37 10.59 -13.38
C GLY A 211 3.94 10.71 -12.84
N GLY A 212 3.43 11.93 -12.62
CA GLY A 212 2.07 12.15 -12.14
C GLY A 212 1.79 11.56 -10.77
N GLN A 213 2.80 11.49 -9.91
CA GLN A 213 2.71 10.86 -8.60
C GLN A 213 1.77 11.62 -7.68
N LEU A 214 0.66 11.00 -7.28
CA LEU A 214 -0.18 11.44 -6.17
C LEU A 214 0.26 10.75 -4.89
N LYS A 215 0.64 11.54 -3.92
CA LYS A 215 1.15 11.12 -2.61
C LYS A 215 0.21 11.59 -1.53
N TRP A 216 0.03 10.73 -0.54
CA TRP A 216 -0.77 10.95 0.64
C TRP A 216 0.09 10.71 1.89
N TRP A 217 -0.08 11.58 2.87
CA TRP A 217 0.72 11.63 4.09
C TRP A 217 -0.22 11.59 5.30
N PRO A 218 -0.86 10.46 5.59
CA PRO A 218 -1.77 10.41 6.73
C PRO A 218 -0.98 10.48 8.05
N PRO A 219 -1.39 11.32 9.01
CA PRO A 219 -0.92 11.24 10.39
C PRO A 219 -0.95 9.81 10.93
N LEU A 220 0.08 9.39 11.64
CA LEU A 220 0.13 8.03 12.20
C LEU A 220 -1.00 7.79 13.21
N ALA A 221 -1.40 8.83 13.95
CA ALA A 221 -2.50 8.80 14.92
C ALA A 221 -3.87 8.52 14.27
N TRP A 222 -3.97 8.66 12.95
CA TRP A 222 -5.19 8.34 12.23
C TRP A 222 -5.34 6.84 12.01
N ALA A 223 -4.24 6.09 11.85
CA ALA A 223 -4.28 4.65 11.58
C ALA A 223 -5.23 3.92 12.54
N ASP A 224 -6.08 3.04 11.99
CA ASP A 224 -6.94 2.18 12.82
C ASP A 224 -6.11 1.37 13.81
N TRP A 225 -4.93 0.97 13.35
CA TRP A 225 -3.89 0.35 14.15
C TRP A 225 -2.55 0.39 13.43
N ALA A 226 -1.48 0.28 14.22
CA ALA A 226 -0.12 0.08 13.74
C ALA A 226 0.59 -0.96 14.63
N THR A 227 1.42 -1.79 14.01
CA THR A 227 2.27 -2.72 14.76
C THR A 227 3.40 -1.96 15.45
N PRO A 228 4.01 -2.54 16.49
CA PRO A 228 5.39 -2.19 16.83
C PRO A 228 6.31 -2.37 15.62
N ARG A 229 7.49 -1.74 15.66
CA ARG A 229 8.52 -2.03 14.67
C ARG A 229 8.99 -3.47 14.83
N PHE A 230 9.28 -4.13 13.71
CA PHE A 230 9.79 -5.49 13.69
C PHE A 230 10.91 -5.63 12.64
N THR A 231 11.67 -6.70 12.77
CA THR A 231 12.73 -7.10 11.84
C THR A 231 12.35 -8.38 11.12
N LEU A 232 12.90 -8.58 9.93
CA LEU A 232 12.76 -9.84 9.19
C LEU A 232 13.90 -10.79 9.54
N GLU A 233 13.63 -12.09 9.62
CA GLU A 233 14.67 -13.11 9.82
C GLU A 233 15.50 -13.35 8.57
N GLU A 234 16.69 -13.89 8.75
CA GLU A 234 17.48 -14.42 7.64
C GLU A 234 17.16 -15.91 7.47
N PRO A 235 16.40 -16.31 6.43
CA PRO A 235 16.10 -17.70 6.19
C PRO A 235 17.34 -18.43 5.65
N PRO A 236 17.38 -19.77 5.72
CA PRO A 236 18.33 -20.55 4.95
C PRO A 236 18.23 -20.21 3.45
N LEU A 237 19.37 -20.14 2.77
CA LEU A 237 19.41 -19.98 1.32
C LEU A 237 18.92 -21.27 0.65
N VAL A 238 17.80 -21.19 -0.07
CA VAL A 238 17.26 -22.33 -0.82
C VAL A 238 17.41 -22.07 -2.31
N GLN A 239 18.18 -22.91 -2.99
CA GLN A 239 18.38 -22.79 -4.43
C GLN A 239 17.07 -23.00 -5.20
N PRO A 240 16.85 -22.33 -6.35
CA PRO A 240 15.67 -22.54 -7.18
C PRO A 240 15.46 -24.01 -7.58
N THR A 241 16.54 -24.76 -7.78
CA THR A 241 16.51 -26.20 -8.09
C THR A 241 15.95 -27.02 -6.93
N GLN A 242 16.29 -26.67 -5.69
CA GLN A 242 15.76 -27.33 -4.50
C GLN A 242 14.25 -27.05 -4.33
N ARG A 243 13.82 -25.79 -4.51
CA ARG A 243 12.39 -25.44 -4.48
C ARG A 243 11.59 -26.16 -5.55
N ALA A 244 12.13 -26.26 -6.77
CA ALA A 244 11.47 -26.96 -7.87
C ALA A 244 11.32 -28.47 -7.59
N ARG A 245 12.31 -29.11 -6.96
CA ARG A 245 12.20 -30.50 -6.49
C ARG A 245 11.10 -30.67 -5.44
N GLU A 246 10.98 -29.72 -4.53
CA GLU A 246 9.98 -29.74 -3.46
C GLU A 246 8.56 -29.56 -4.01
N TYR A 247 8.37 -28.60 -4.93
CA TYR A 247 7.05 -28.30 -5.50
C TYR A 247 6.61 -29.33 -6.54
N PHE A 248 7.55 -29.90 -7.30
CA PHE A 248 7.27 -30.80 -8.41
C PHE A 248 8.07 -32.10 -8.33
N PRO A 249 7.98 -32.87 -7.23
CA PRO A 249 8.83 -34.03 -7.01
C PRO A 249 8.66 -35.11 -8.09
N THR A 250 7.46 -35.22 -8.67
CA THR A 250 7.15 -36.20 -9.72
C THR A 250 7.49 -35.73 -11.13
N LEU A 251 7.71 -34.42 -11.33
CA LEU A 251 8.08 -33.84 -12.63
C LEU A 251 9.57 -33.50 -12.71
N TRP A 252 10.27 -33.47 -11.57
CA TRP A 252 11.70 -33.16 -11.54
C TRP A 252 12.51 -34.24 -12.27
N PRO A 253 13.41 -33.88 -13.21
CA PRO A 253 14.17 -34.87 -13.95
C PRO A 253 15.12 -35.66 -13.03
N ALA A 254 14.87 -36.96 -12.86
CA ALA A 254 15.67 -37.83 -11.99
C ALA A 254 17.17 -37.89 -12.37
N GLY A 255 17.50 -37.62 -13.64
CA GLY A 255 18.88 -37.59 -14.15
C GLY A 255 19.56 -36.22 -14.09
N PHE A 256 18.90 -35.17 -13.57
CA PHE A 256 19.53 -33.86 -13.43
C PHE A 256 20.44 -33.82 -12.20
N THR A 257 21.71 -33.51 -12.43
CA THR A 257 22.71 -33.26 -11.40
C THR A 257 23.13 -31.79 -11.50
N GLU A 258 23.18 -31.10 -10.37
CA GLU A 258 23.71 -29.73 -10.31
C GLU A 258 25.20 -29.75 -10.65
N ALA A 259 25.64 -28.74 -11.41
CA ALA A 259 27.03 -28.60 -11.85
C ALA A 259 27.96 -28.15 -10.72
#